data_AF-A0A7C1VK00-F1
#
_entry.id   AF-A0A7C1VK00-F1
#
_cell.length_a   1.000
_cell.length_b   1.000
_cell.length_c   1.000
_cell.angle_alpha   90.00
_cell.angle_beta   90.00
_cell.angle_gamma   90.00
#
_symmetry.space_group_name_H-M   'P 1'
#
loop_
_entity.id
_entity.type
_entity.pdbx_description
1 polymer ?
#
loop_
_entity_poly.entity_id
_entity_poly.type
_entity_poly.pdbx_seq_one_letter_code
_entity_poly.pdbx_strand_id
1 'polypeptide(L)'
;MMLFISSMQLRKAIIMKIEEVVKKVSHIPSAVYQQEQEMWLKELGNLPGNPVIVDFGTGWGKTAASLALICPQGHVFTFDPGKPYINHITSAEDYEKEVKKYISDAGAKNVTFTRESSLEKEWKQKIDVLSIDSAHSYEVTKGELEKWLPFVKVGGYVFLHDWEHPRCPGIKQAWDELVPEK
;
A
#
# COMPACT_ATOMS: atom_id res chain seq x y z
N MET A 1 20.05 -46.77 -4.81
CA MET A 1 18.72 -46.20 -5.14
C MET A 1 18.51 -45.00 -4.22
N MET A 2 18.71 -43.81 -4.76
CA MET A 2 18.83 -42.57 -3.98
C MET A 2 17.42 -42.01 -3.75
N LEU A 3 16.98 -41.99 -2.50
CA LEU A 3 15.70 -41.39 -2.09
C LEU A 3 15.81 -39.86 -2.17
N PHE A 4 15.15 -39.27 -3.16
CA PHE A 4 14.85 -37.83 -3.17
C PHE A 4 13.68 -37.57 -2.21
N ILE A 5 13.98 -37.08 -1.01
CA ILE A 5 12.98 -36.53 -0.10
C ILE A 5 12.70 -35.10 -0.61
N SER A 6 11.55 -34.92 -1.25
CA SER A 6 11.06 -33.60 -1.66
C SER A 6 10.72 -32.77 -0.41
N SER A 7 11.66 -31.93 0.03
CA SER A 7 11.44 -30.96 1.10
C SER A 7 10.84 -29.67 0.53
N MET A 8 9.60 -29.74 0.04
CA MET A 8 8.76 -28.57 -0.16
C MET A 8 7.39 -28.82 0.47
N GLN A 9 7.38 -28.90 1.81
CA GLN A 9 6.21 -28.40 2.53
C GLN A 9 6.16 -26.89 2.27
N LEU A 10 5.49 -26.48 1.19
CA LEU A 10 5.00 -25.12 1.07
C LEU A 10 4.17 -24.86 2.33
N ARG A 11 4.72 -24.06 3.24
CA ARG A 11 3.91 -23.44 4.29
C ARG A 11 2.86 -22.61 3.55
N LYS A 12 1.64 -23.12 3.42
CA LYS A 12 0.51 -22.26 3.06
C LYS A 12 0.51 -21.16 4.11
N ALA A 13 0.84 -19.94 3.72
CA ALA A 13 0.67 -18.80 4.59
C ALA A 13 -0.80 -18.83 5.03
N ILE A 14 -1.04 -18.76 6.33
CA ILE A 14 -2.41 -18.67 6.85
C ILE A 14 -2.91 -17.30 6.38
N ILE A 15 -3.78 -17.32 5.37
CA ILE A 15 -4.45 -16.12 4.88
C ILE A 15 -5.38 -15.67 6.01
N MET A 16 -5.11 -14.49 6.54
CA MET A 16 -5.90 -13.90 7.60
C MET A 16 -7.27 -13.53 7.06
N LYS A 17 -8.33 -13.71 7.87
CA LYS A 17 -9.66 -13.24 7.46
C LYS A 17 -9.69 -11.71 7.44
N ILE A 18 -10.48 -11.12 6.54
CA ILE A 18 -10.57 -9.65 6.40
C ILE A 18 -10.96 -9.00 7.73
N GLU A 19 -11.91 -9.59 8.46
CA GLU A 19 -12.37 -9.06 9.75
C GLU A 19 -11.26 -9.07 10.81
N GLU A 20 -10.36 -10.06 10.75
CA GLU A 20 -9.19 -10.12 11.64
C GLU A 20 -8.15 -9.06 11.28
N VAL A 21 -7.93 -8.79 9.99
CA VAL A 21 -7.06 -7.69 9.51
C VAL A 21 -7.61 -6.35 9.98
N VAL A 22 -8.89 -6.07 9.70
CA VAL A 22 -9.58 -4.83 10.11
C VAL A 22 -9.46 -4.62 11.62
N LYS A 23 -9.72 -5.66 12.42
CA LYS A 23 -9.59 -5.59 13.88
C LYS A 23 -8.15 -5.30 14.33
N LYS A 24 -7.15 -5.88 13.68
CA LYS A 24 -5.74 -5.67 14.03
C LYS A 24 -5.27 -4.25 13.79
N VAL A 25 -5.78 -3.59 12.75
CA VAL A 25 -5.35 -2.22 12.40
C VAL A 25 -6.31 -1.14 12.86
N SER A 26 -7.43 -1.48 13.51
CA SER A 26 -8.47 -0.52 13.90
C SER A 26 -8.01 0.55 14.88
N HIS A 27 -6.88 0.31 15.58
CA HIS A 27 -6.28 1.25 16.52
C HIS A 27 -5.35 2.27 15.84
N ILE A 28 -5.01 2.07 14.55
CA ILE A 28 -4.12 2.97 13.81
C ILE A 28 -4.95 4.15 13.27
N PRO A 29 -4.63 5.41 13.62
CA PRO A 29 -5.38 6.57 13.14
C PRO A 29 -5.29 6.69 11.60
N SER A 30 -6.42 6.94 10.94
CA SER A 30 -6.48 7.00 9.47
C SER A 30 -7.78 7.64 8.99
N ALA A 31 -7.76 8.21 7.78
CA ALA A 31 -8.94 8.67 7.06
C ALA A 31 -9.64 7.55 6.25
N VAL A 32 -8.99 6.39 6.08
CA VAL A 32 -9.54 5.27 5.30
C VAL A 32 -10.69 4.60 6.07
N TYR A 33 -11.88 4.61 5.47
CA TYR A 33 -13.06 3.99 6.05
C TYR A 33 -13.00 2.47 5.93
N GLN A 34 -13.65 1.78 6.88
CA GLN A 34 -13.62 0.32 6.92
C GLN A 34 -14.21 -0.32 5.66
N GLN A 35 -15.26 0.24 5.09
CA GLN A 35 -15.91 -0.32 3.88
C GLN A 35 -14.98 -0.28 2.67
N GLU A 36 -14.27 0.84 2.48
CA GLU A 36 -13.24 0.99 1.45
C GLU A 36 -12.11 0.00 1.68
N GLN A 37 -11.65 -0.10 2.93
CA GLN A 37 -10.63 -1.07 3.34
C GLN A 37 -11.01 -2.51 2.97
N GLU A 38 -12.21 -2.95 3.33
CA GLU A 38 -12.70 -4.30 3.05
C GLU A 38 -12.79 -4.59 1.55
N MET A 39 -13.15 -3.59 0.73
CA MET A 39 -13.26 -3.72 -0.72
C MET A 39 -11.93 -4.15 -1.36
N TRP A 40 -10.83 -3.43 -1.12
CA TRP A 40 -9.55 -3.81 -1.72
C TRP A 40 -8.91 -5.01 -1.03
N LEU A 41 -9.14 -5.22 0.27
CA LEU A 41 -8.69 -6.46 0.94
C LEU A 41 -9.29 -7.73 0.31
N LYS A 42 -10.54 -7.66 -0.14
CA LYS A 42 -11.22 -8.77 -0.84
C LYS A 42 -10.56 -9.11 -2.17
N GLU A 43 -10.19 -8.10 -2.95
CA GLU A 43 -9.51 -8.30 -4.24
C GLU A 43 -8.08 -8.81 -4.04
N LEU A 44 -7.38 -8.32 -3.00
CA LEU A 44 -5.96 -8.59 -2.82
C LEU A 44 -5.61 -9.87 -2.05
N GLY A 45 -6.51 -10.36 -1.19
CA GLY A 45 -6.23 -11.50 -0.32
C GLY A 45 -5.94 -12.83 -1.03
N ASN A 46 -6.15 -12.90 -2.36
CA ASN A 46 -5.89 -14.09 -3.17
C ASN A 46 -4.75 -13.92 -4.18
N LEU A 47 -3.95 -12.85 -4.08
CA LEU A 47 -2.84 -12.63 -5.00
C LEU A 47 -1.83 -13.79 -4.98
N PRO A 48 -1.44 -14.33 -6.15
CA PRO A 48 -0.53 -15.47 -6.24
C PRO A 48 0.93 -15.06 -6.00
N GLY A 49 1.77 -16.05 -5.68
CA GLY A 49 3.22 -15.86 -5.58
C GLY A 49 3.61 -14.95 -4.42
N ASN A 50 4.61 -14.09 -4.63
CA ASN A 50 5.09 -13.11 -3.65
C ASN A 50 4.81 -11.70 -4.21
N PRO A 51 3.60 -11.15 -4.04
CA PRO A 51 3.22 -9.91 -4.68
C PRO A 51 4.06 -8.74 -4.15
N VAL A 52 4.45 -7.86 -5.06
CA VAL A 52 5.12 -6.60 -4.77
C VAL A 52 4.06 -5.51 -4.74
N ILE A 53 3.84 -4.95 -3.56
CA ILE A 53 2.80 -3.97 -3.31
C ILE A 53 3.47 -2.63 -3.04
N VAL A 54 3.06 -1.60 -3.76
CA VAL A 54 3.53 -0.22 -3.56
C VAL A 54 2.38 0.65 -3.10
N ASP A 55 2.61 1.44 -2.05
CA ASP A 55 1.62 2.25 -1.35
C ASP A 55 2.14 3.68 -1.15
N PHE A 56 1.38 4.69 -1.57
CA PHE A 56 1.74 6.11 -1.42
C PHE A 56 0.79 6.79 -0.44
N GLY A 57 1.36 7.55 0.50
CA GLY A 57 0.61 8.16 1.60
C GLY A 57 0.44 7.20 2.77
N THR A 58 1.57 6.74 3.34
CA THR A 58 1.58 5.84 4.51
C THR A 58 0.70 6.34 5.65
N GLY A 59 0.69 7.66 5.91
CA GLY A 59 0.13 8.23 7.13
C GLY A 59 0.66 7.52 8.37
N TRP A 60 -0.21 7.10 9.29
CA TRP A 60 0.20 6.30 10.45
C TRP A 60 0.36 4.79 10.16
N GLY A 61 0.18 4.36 8.91
CA GLY A 61 0.49 2.99 8.45
C GLY A 61 -0.69 2.02 8.40
N LYS A 62 -1.95 2.49 8.51
CA LYS A 62 -3.14 1.60 8.49
C LYS A 62 -3.24 0.81 7.19
N THR A 63 -3.15 1.48 6.04
CA THR A 63 -3.22 0.85 4.71
C THR A 63 -2.07 -0.12 4.51
N ALA A 64 -0.83 0.33 4.73
CA ALA A 64 0.37 -0.50 4.61
C ALA A 64 0.32 -1.76 5.50
N ALA A 65 -0.09 -1.63 6.77
CA ALA A 65 -0.24 -2.76 7.68
C ALA A 65 -1.32 -3.74 7.22
N SER A 66 -2.45 -3.24 6.72
CA SER A 66 -3.55 -4.07 6.22
C SER A 66 -3.14 -4.89 5.01
N LEU A 67 -2.46 -4.25 4.04
CA LEU A 67 -1.92 -4.90 2.83
C LEU A 67 -0.92 -6.00 3.20
N ALA A 68 -0.05 -5.74 4.18
CA ALA A 68 0.92 -6.71 4.65
C ALA A 68 0.26 -7.92 5.37
N LEU A 69 -0.77 -7.66 6.17
CA LEU A 69 -1.49 -8.72 6.89
C LEU A 69 -2.33 -9.61 5.98
N ILE A 70 -2.95 -9.05 4.94
CA ILE A 70 -3.75 -9.83 3.99
C ILE A 70 -2.90 -10.55 2.94
N CYS A 71 -1.73 -10.00 2.61
CA CYS A 71 -0.74 -10.58 1.69
C CYS A 71 0.56 -10.94 2.43
N PRO A 72 0.55 -11.88 3.40
CA PRO A 72 1.73 -12.22 4.21
C PRO A 72 2.90 -12.82 3.42
N GLN A 73 2.64 -13.31 2.21
CA GLN A 73 3.60 -13.86 1.26
C GLN A 73 4.26 -12.79 0.37
N GLY A 74 3.67 -11.60 0.30
CA GLY A 74 4.17 -10.48 -0.49
C GLY A 74 5.10 -9.57 0.31
N HIS A 75 5.40 -8.40 -0.26
CA HIS A 75 6.11 -7.33 0.42
C HIS A 75 5.49 -5.97 0.07
N VAL A 76 5.22 -5.18 1.09
CA VAL A 76 4.65 -3.83 0.95
C VAL A 76 5.78 -2.80 1.06
N PHE A 77 5.91 -1.95 0.06
CA PHE A 77 6.76 -0.77 0.08
C PHE A 77 5.85 0.44 0.19
N THR A 78 5.95 1.18 1.28
CA THR A 78 5.12 2.36 1.53
C THR A 78 5.98 3.62 1.64
N PHE A 79 5.55 4.68 0.95
CA PHE A 79 6.29 5.93 0.79
C PHE A 79 5.45 7.11 1.30
N ASP A 80 6.03 7.91 2.19
CA ASP A 80 5.39 9.13 2.68
C ASP A 80 6.43 10.16 3.13
N PRO A 81 6.43 11.41 2.60
CA PRO A 81 7.33 12.46 3.07
C PRO A 81 7.05 12.90 4.52
N GLY A 82 5.92 12.47 5.09
CA GLY A 82 5.48 12.67 6.47
C GLY A 82 4.63 13.90 6.71
N LYS A 83 4.18 14.61 5.66
CA LYS A 83 3.30 15.77 5.81
C LYS A 83 1.83 15.34 5.88
N PRO A 84 0.98 15.99 6.69
CA PRO A 84 1.28 17.13 7.58
C PRO A 84 1.76 16.71 8.99
N TYR A 85 2.02 15.43 9.23
CA TYR A 85 2.35 14.88 10.54
C TYR A 85 3.65 15.42 11.12
N ILE A 86 4.66 15.63 10.28
CA ILE A 86 5.90 16.32 10.63
C ILE A 86 5.65 17.82 10.63
N ASN A 87 5.78 18.43 11.80
CA ASN A 87 5.48 19.84 12.02
C ASN A 87 6.30 20.36 13.22
N HIS A 88 5.92 21.51 13.78
CA HIS A 88 6.63 22.13 14.90
C HIS A 88 6.56 21.34 16.22
N ILE A 89 5.66 20.34 16.32
CA ILE A 89 5.45 19.51 17.52
C ILE A 89 6.06 18.11 17.31
N THR A 90 6.00 17.58 16.09
CA THR A 90 6.44 16.22 15.78
C THR A 90 7.65 16.25 14.85
N SER A 91 8.78 15.71 15.31
CA SER A 91 9.98 15.55 14.49
C SER A 91 9.81 14.49 13.41
N ALA A 92 10.71 14.48 12.43
CA ALA A 92 10.72 13.45 11.40
C ALA A 92 11.02 12.06 12.00
N GLU A 93 11.95 11.99 12.95
CA GLU A 93 12.35 10.78 13.64
C GLU A 93 11.20 10.20 14.50
N ASP A 94 10.45 11.06 15.20
CA ASP A 94 9.29 10.65 15.98
C ASP A 94 8.18 10.12 15.07
N TYR A 95 7.89 10.82 13.96
CA TYR A 95 6.93 10.33 12.97
C TYR A 95 7.32 8.94 12.45
N GLU A 96 8.56 8.76 12.00
CA GLU A 96 9.01 7.46 11.50
C GLU A 96 8.92 6.35 12.55
N LYS A 97 9.29 6.68 13.80
CA LYS A 97 9.24 5.74 14.92
C LYS A 97 7.81 5.30 15.19
N GLU A 98 6.86 6.23 15.23
CA GLU A 98 5.46 5.92 15.48
C GLU A 98 4.83 5.11 14.34
N VAL A 99 5.11 5.45 13.07
CA VAL A 99 4.65 4.66 11.92
C VAL A 99 5.16 3.21 12.00
N LYS A 100 6.47 3.03 12.23
CA LYS A 100 7.09 1.70 12.39
C LYS A 100 6.47 0.95 13.57
N LYS A 101 6.18 1.65 14.67
CA LYS A 101 5.54 1.08 15.86
C LYS A 101 4.12 0.61 15.56
N TYR A 102 3.26 1.43 14.96
CA TYR A 102 1.89 1.04 14.60
C TYR A 102 1.85 -0.18 13.68
N ILE A 103 2.69 -0.20 12.64
CA ILE A 103 2.79 -1.32 11.70
C ILE A 103 3.23 -2.60 12.43
N SER A 104 4.25 -2.50 13.28
CA SER A 104 4.75 -3.63 14.07
C SER A 104 3.72 -4.14 15.08
N ASP A 105 3.02 -3.26 15.79
CA ASP A 105 2.02 -3.61 16.80
C ASP A 105 0.78 -4.29 16.20
N ALA A 106 0.42 -3.95 14.95
CA ALA A 106 -0.59 -4.70 14.19
C ALA A 106 -0.12 -6.13 13.82
N GLY A 107 1.19 -6.38 13.88
CA GLY A 107 1.84 -7.65 13.55
C GLY A 107 2.24 -7.78 12.08
N ALA A 108 2.25 -6.68 11.32
CA ALA A 108 2.72 -6.65 9.94
C ALA A 108 4.26 -6.67 9.92
N LYS A 109 4.85 -7.63 9.21
CA LYS A 109 6.32 -7.88 9.22
C LYS A 109 6.99 -7.65 7.87
N ASN A 110 6.22 -7.72 6.79
CA ASN A 110 6.65 -7.62 5.40
C ASN A 110 6.38 -6.22 4.84
N VAL A 111 6.75 -5.19 5.61
CA VAL A 111 6.61 -3.77 5.24
C VAL A 111 7.96 -3.07 5.26
N THR A 112 8.27 -2.36 4.19
CA THR A 112 9.34 -1.37 4.14
C THR A 112 8.73 0.01 4.03
N PHE A 113 8.78 0.77 5.13
CA PHE A 113 8.43 2.18 5.12
C PHE A 113 9.66 3.03 4.78
N THR A 114 9.49 3.97 3.86
CA THR A 114 10.51 4.95 3.47
C THR A 114 9.93 6.35 3.59
N ARG A 115 10.58 7.22 4.37
CA ARG A 115 10.18 8.63 4.48
C ARG A 115 10.69 9.43 3.29
N GLU A 116 10.00 9.31 2.17
CA GLU A 116 10.35 9.93 0.89
C GLU A 116 9.08 10.13 0.04
N SER A 117 9.12 11.07 -0.89
CA SER A 117 8.09 11.19 -1.93
C SER A 117 8.20 10.05 -2.94
N SER A 118 7.07 9.49 -3.34
CA SER A 118 6.95 8.54 -4.47
C SER A 118 7.54 9.10 -5.77
N LEU A 119 7.50 10.42 -5.98
CA LEU A 119 8.04 11.10 -7.15
C LEU A 119 9.58 11.16 -7.15
N GLU A 120 10.22 11.10 -5.99
CA GLU A 120 11.69 11.11 -5.86
C GLU A 120 12.28 9.69 -5.80
N LYS A 121 11.47 8.71 -5.37
CA LYS A 121 11.94 7.33 -5.20
C LYS A 121 12.35 6.67 -6.52
N GLU A 122 13.61 6.29 -6.64
CA GLU A 122 14.07 5.43 -7.74
C GLU A 122 13.52 3.99 -7.60
N TRP A 123 12.95 3.46 -8.69
CA TRP A 123 12.31 2.15 -8.71
C TRP A 123 12.61 1.37 -9.99
N LYS A 124 12.76 0.04 -9.88
CA LYS A 124 13.15 -0.84 -10.99
C LYS A 124 12.35 -2.14 -11.07
N GLN A 125 11.57 -2.47 -10.04
CA GLN A 125 10.87 -3.76 -9.93
C GLN A 125 9.46 -3.68 -10.50
N LYS A 126 8.95 -4.77 -11.08
CA LYS A 126 7.54 -4.86 -11.47
C LYS A 126 6.64 -5.01 -10.24
N ILE A 127 5.51 -4.32 -10.24
CA ILE A 127 4.57 -4.25 -9.11
C ILE A 127 3.26 -4.96 -9.44
N ASP A 128 2.71 -5.68 -8.47
CA ASP A 128 1.43 -6.38 -8.57
C ASP A 128 0.27 -5.46 -8.16
N VAL A 129 0.54 -4.53 -7.23
CA VAL A 129 -0.42 -3.56 -6.72
C VAL A 129 0.23 -2.19 -6.58
N LEU A 130 -0.47 -1.17 -7.05
CA LEU A 130 -0.18 0.24 -6.81
C LEU A 130 -1.35 0.87 -6.06
N SER A 131 -1.12 1.36 -4.85
CA SER A 131 -2.10 2.08 -4.01
C SER A 131 -1.68 3.54 -3.91
N ILE A 132 -2.57 4.45 -4.30
CA ILE A 132 -2.31 5.90 -4.26
C ILE A 132 -3.34 6.56 -3.34
N ASP A 133 -2.88 7.05 -2.19
CA ASP A 133 -3.64 7.78 -1.16
C ASP A 133 -2.80 8.95 -0.62
N SER A 134 -2.14 9.67 -1.53
CA SER A 134 -1.06 10.62 -1.22
C SER A 134 -1.57 12.07 -1.04
N ALA A 135 -1.08 13.02 -1.83
CA ALA A 135 -1.30 14.46 -1.63
C ALA A 135 -2.68 14.97 -2.07
N HIS A 136 -3.47 14.14 -2.76
CA HIS A 136 -4.80 14.50 -3.25
C HIS A 136 -4.84 15.72 -4.19
N SER A 137 -3.73 16.01 -4.87
CA SER A 137 -3.63 17.05 -5.91
C SER A 137 -3.50 16.40 -7.29
N TYR A 138 -4.03 17.08 -8.31
CA TYR A 138 -3.94 16.63 -9.69
C TYR A 138 -2.49 16.40 -10.13
N GLU A 139 -1.59 17.35 -9.82
CA GLU A 139 -0.20 17.34 -10.27
C GLU A 139 0.58 16.18 -9.66
N VAL A 140 0.37 15.93 -8.36
CA VAL A 140 1.05 14.83 -7.65
C VAL A 140 0.52 13.50 -8.17
N THR A 141 -0.80 13.32 -8.24
CA THR A 141 -1.39 12.06 -8.71
C THR A 141 -1.03 11.77 -10.17
N LYS A 142 -1.05 12.78 -11.05
CA LYS A 142 -0.63 12.63 -12.44
C LYS A 142 0.84 12.21 -12.53
N GLY A 143 1.73 12.87 -11.80
CA GLY A 143 3.15 12.50 -11.77
C GLY A 143 3.38 11.09 -11.22
N GLU A 144 2.62 10.68 -10.19
CA GLU A 144 2.69 9.34 -9.64
C GLU A 144 2.22 8.29 -10.65
N LEU A 145 1.11 8.54 -11.34
CA LEU A 145 0.61 7.65 -12.39
C LEU A 145 1.60 7.55 -13.55
N GLU A 146 2.08 8.67 -14.09
CA GLU A 146 3.05 8.68 -15.20
C GLU A 146 4.33 7.91 -14.86
N LYS A 147 4.84 8.09 -13.63
CA LYS A 147 6.06 7.43 -13.16
C LYS A 147 5.85 5.94 -12.86
N TRP A 148 4.76 5.57 -12.20
CA TRP A 148 4.61 4.25 -11.58
C TRP A 148 3.77 3.25 -12.37
N LEU A 149 2.83 3.71 -13.21
CA LEU A 149 2.05 2.82 -14.07
C LEU A 149 2.92 1.89 -14.96
N PRO A 150 4.05 2.35 -15.54
CA PRO A 150 4.92 1.46 -16.34
C PRO A 150 5.50 0.27 -15.56
N PHE A 151 5.54 0.34 -14.22
CA PHE A 151 6.00 -0.77 -13.38
C PHE A 151 4.87 -1.76 -13.05
N VAL A 152 3.60 -1.37 -13.19
CA VAL A 152 2.46 -2.25 -12.93
C VAL A 152 2.47 -3.41 -13.93
N LYS A 153 2.34 -4.63 -13.43
CA LYS A 153 2.23 -5.83 -14.28
C LYS A 153 0.93 -5.81 -15.06
N VAL A 154 0.92 -6.45 -16.23
CA VAL A 154 -0.34 -6.76 -16.91
C VAL A 154 -1.18 -7.64 -15.98
N GLY A 155 -2.41 -7.22 -15.70
CA GLY A 155 -3.29 -7.86 -14.72
C GLY A 155 -3.02 -7.46 -13.26
N GLY A 156 -2.11 -6.51 -13.02
CA GLY A 156 -1.93 -5.89 -11.71
C GLY A 156 -3.05 -4.90 -11.38
N TYR A 157 -3.12 -4.51 -10.11
CA TYR A 157 -4.15 -3.64 -9.57
C TYR A 157 -3.61 -2.23 -9.36
N VAL A 158 -4.45 -1.23 -9.65
CA VAL A 158 -4.21 0.17 -9.27
C VAL A 158 -5.41 0.65 -8.48
N PHE A 159 -5.18 1.13 -7.26
CA PHE A 159 -6.20 1.73 -6.41
C PHE A 159 -5.90 3.22 -6.25
N LEU A 160 -6.94 4.03 -6.43
CA LEU A 160 -6.92 5.46 -6.24
C LEU A 160 -7.92 5.81 -5.15
N HIS A 161 -7.43 6.31 -4.01
CA HIS A 161 -8.27 6.78 -2.94
C HIS A 161 -8.94 8.11 -3.33
N ASP A 162 -10.09 8.44 -2.71
CA ASP A 162 -10.81 9.70 -2.93
C ASP A 162 -11.20 9.99 -4.40
N TRP A 163 -11.37 8.94 -5.22
CA TRP A 163 -11.68 9.01 -6.65
C TRP A 163 -12.79 10.01 -7.03
N GLU A 164 -13.90 9.99 -6.29
CA GLU A 164 -15.06 10.88 -6.49
C GLU A 164 -15.22 11.93 -5.38
N HIS A 165 -14.20 12.10 -4.54
CA HIS A 165 -14.31 12.99 -3.40
C HIS A 165 -14.34 14.47 -3.87
N PRO A 166 -15.36 15.27 -3.52
CA PRO A 166 -15.53 16.64 -4.08
C PRO A 166 -14.37 17.61 -3.82
N ARG A 167 -13.56 17.36 -2.78
CA ARG A 167 -12.36 18.16 -2.46
C ARG A 167 -11.09 17.68 -3.18
N CYS A 168 -11.17 16.58 -3.92
CA CYS A 168 -10.03 15.91 -4.56
C CYS A 168 -10.29 15.64 -6.06
N PRO A 169 -10.87 16.59 -6.84
CA PRO A 169 -11.27 16.32 -8.23
C PRO A 169 -10.09 15.95 -9.14
N GLY A 170 -8.87 16.32 -8.74
CA GLY A 170 -7.64 16.04 -9.47
C GLY A 170 -7.31 14.55 -9.61
N ILE A 171 -7.80 13.69 -8.72
CA ILE A 171 -7.55 12.25 -8.77
C ILE A 171 -8.16 11.65 -10.04
N LYS A 172 -9.48 11.82 -10.20
CA LYS A 172 -10.21 11.33 -11.38
C LYS A 172 -9.69 11.97 -12.66
N GLN A 173 -9.47 13.29 -12.64
CA GLN A 173 -8.97 14.00 -13.81
C GLN A 173 -7.62 13.43 -14.30
N ALA A 174 -6.67 13.18 -13.39
CA ALA A 174 -5.36 12.65 -13.74
C ALA A 174 -5.45 11.26 -14.38
N TRP A 175 -6.35 10.40 -13.88
CA TRP A 175 -6.57 9.09 -14.47
C TRP A 175 -7.23 9.17 -15.84
N ASP A 176 -8.32 9.93 -15.98
CA ASP A 176 -9.07 10.05 -17.24
C ASP A 176 -8.16 10.51 -18.40
N GLU A 177 -7.17 11.37 -18.12
CA GLU A 177 -6.20 11.84 -19.12
C GLU A 177 -5.14 10.79 -19.51
N LEU A 178 -4.73 9.93 -18.57
CA LEU A 178 -3.62 8.99 -18.77
C LEU A 178 -4.07 7.59 -19.17
N VAL A 179 -5.28 7.20 -18.75
CA VAL A 179 -5.85 5.88 -18.98
C VAL A 179 -7.14 6.08 -19.77
N PRO A 180 -7.04 6.22 -21.11
CA PRO A 180 -8.22 6.42 -21.93
C PRO A 180 -9.19 5.25 -21.78
N GLU A 181 -10.49 5.57 -21.72
CA GLU A 181 -11.55 4.57 -21.72
C GLU A 181 -11.37 3.63 -22.93
N LYS A 182 -11.56 2.33 -22.70
CA LYS A 182 -11.55 1.32 -23.77
C LYS A 182 -12.88 1.30 -24.50
#